data_AF-A0A1M5I938-F1
#
_entry.id   AF-A0A1M5I938-F1
#
_cell.length_a   1.000
_cell.length_b   1.000
_cell.length_c   1.000
_cell.angle_alpha   90.00
_cell.angle_beta   90.00
_cell.angle_gamma   90.00
#
_symmetry.space_group_name_H-M   'P 1'
#
loop_
_entity.id
_entity.type
_entity.pdbx_description
1 polymer ?
#
loop_
_entity_poly.entity_id
_entity_poly.type
_entity_poly.pdbx_seq_one_letter_code
_entity_poly.pdbx_strand_id
1 'polypeptide(L)'
;MTKHWRAEASLCRVPNWVPQFALRYLAHTEKGISIRELARSSDVHASTVLRQIRRVESKRDDPLIDEALVRLGAVVGEDTKGGGDSDLASERRDTSESYLNDEALDQAAGLILCKLNVAGAVLAVAQDMDKAVVARDGADGRTRRTAVVDREVAQAMALQDWISCSAKGRISRYKITAAGQAKLAELMQSGVSFEDENSETKPTHAEPKLRRTRFSTNDGPVLTLARRKDRDGNPYLTPDLVSAAERLREDFELSQLGPIIGQNWNNFLTPGTRVAPGMGHNGPGSAARQRFEAAFEALTDDLAGAALWCCCHQEGLESVERRFGWPARSGKVVLRIALEYLSKHYGETRDDSRDMIG
;
A
#
# COMPACT_ATOMS: atom_id res chain seq x y z
N MET A 1 -8.45 -29.43 7.81
CA MET A 1 -8.76 -30.80 7.32
C MET A 1 -8.40 -31.03 5.84
N THR A 2 -7.60 -30.17 5.19
CA THR A 2 -7.30 -30.22 3.74
C THR A 2 -5.92 -30.79 3.36
N LYS A 3 -5.06 -31.16 4.31
CA LYS A 3 -3.69 -31.62 4.03
C LYS A 3 -3.61 -33.06 3.52
N HIS A 4 -4.54 -33.94 3.90
CA HIS A 4 -4.47 -35.37 3.55
C HIS A 4 -4.60 -35.64 2.05
N TRP A 5 -5.58 -35.02 1.37
CA TRP A 5 -5.80 -35.26 -0.05
C TRP A 5 -4.63 -34.73 -0.93
N ARG A 6 -3.94 -33.65 -0.50
CA ARG A 6 -2.75 -33.11 -1.20
C ARG A 6 -1.60 -34.11 -1.22
N ALA A 7 -1.40 -34.81 -0.10
CA ALA A 7 -0.36 -35.82 0.03
C ALA A 7 -0.67 -37.07 -0.81
N GLU A 8 -1.94 -37.48 -0.82
CA GLU A 8 -2.42 -38.62 -1.60
C GLU A 8 -2.35 -38.37 -3.11
N ALA A 9 -2.56 -37.13 -3.55
CA ALA A 9 -2.45 -36.72 -4.95
C ALA A 9 -1.00 -36.45 -5.42
N SER A 10 0.02 -36.72 -4.59
CA SER A 10 1.43 -36.42 -4.88
C SER A 10 1.69 -34.94 -5.22
N LEU A 11 0.98 -34.03 -4.55
CA LEU A 11 1.14 -32.57 -4.69
C LEU A 11 1.92 -31.95 -3.53
N CYS A 12 2.73 -32.74 -2.81
CA CYS A 12 3.46 -32.30 -1.62
C CYS A 12 4.48 -31.18 -1.90
N ARG A 13 4.98 -31.09 -3.13
CA ARG A 13 5.93 -30.05 -3.56
C ARG A 13 5.28 -28.70 -3.91
N VAL A 14 3.95 -28.65 -4.00
CA VAL A 14 3.24 -27.41 -4.31
C VAL A 14 3.14 -26.55 -3.04
N PRO A 15 3.47 -25.25 -3.10
CA PRO A 15 3.40 -24.37 -1.93
C PRO A 15 2.01 -24.33 -1.27
N ASN A 16 1.98 -24.14 0.05
CA ASN A 16 0.75 -24.19 0.84
C ASN A 16 -0.25 -23.08 0.51
N TRP A 17 0.25 -21.90 0.11
CA TRP A 17 -0.56 -20.78 -0.33
C TRP A 17 -1.42 -21.15 -1.53
N VAL A 18 -1.02 -22.07 -2.41
CA VAL A 18 -1.76 -22.35 -3.65
C VAL A 18 -3.21 -22.78 -3.35
N PRO A 19 -4.21 -22.07 -3.90
CA PRO A 19 -5.60 -22.31 -3.54
C PRO A 19 -6.10 -23.66 -4.05
N GLN A 20 -7.08 -24.21 -3.33
CA GLN A 20 -7.61 -25.55 -3.56
C GLN A 20 -8.14 -25.78 -4.99
N PHE A 21 -8.71 -24.75 -5.62
CA PHE A 21 -9.20 -24.86 -6.99
C PHE A 21 -8.05 -24.99 -8.01
N ALA A 22 -6.92 -24.34 -7.78
CA ALA A 22 -5.75 -24.40 -8.66
C ALA A 22 -5.08 -25.77 -8.55
N LEU A 23 -5.02 -26.34 -7.36
CA LEU A 23 -4.48 -27.70 -7.15
C LEU A 23 -5.33 -28.76 -7.84
N ARG A 24 -6.66 -28.66 -7.77
CA ARG A 24 -7.56 -29.59 -8.49
C ARG A 24 -7.37 -29.48 -10.00
N TYR A 25 -7.15 -28.28 -10.51
CA TYR A 25 -6.83 -28.05 -11.92
C TYR A 25 -5.50 -28.71 -12.31
N LEU A 26 -4.42 -28.50 -11.54
CA LEU A 26 -3.11 -29.12 -11.79
C LEU A 26 -3.16 -30.65 -11.69
N ALA A 27 -3.89 -31.19 -10.71
CA ALA A 27 -4.10 -32.63 -10.56
C ALA A 27 -4.83 -33.24 -11.77
N HIS A 28 -5.79 -32.52 -12.34
CA HIS A 28 -6.53 -32.96 -13.51
C HIS A 28 -5.67 -32.90 -14.78
N THR A 29 -4.93 -31.80 -14.97
CA THR A 29 -4.19 -31.52 -16.21
C THR A 29 -2.83 -32.21 -16.28
N GLU A 30 -2.04 -32.19 -15.20
CA GLU A 30 -0.68 -32.75 -15.18
C GLU A 30 -0.63 -34.23 -14.77
N LYS A 31 -1.48 -34.65 -13.82
CA LYS A 31 -1.52 -36.05 -13.34
C LYS A 31 -2.61 -36.89 -14.02
N GLY A 32 -3.47 -36.29 -14.83
CA GLY A 32 -4.55 -36.98 -15.55
C GLY A 32 -5.67 -37.53 -14.67
N ILE A 33 -5.80 -37.07 -13.41
CA ILE A 33 -6.82 -37.57 -12.48
C ILE A 33 -8.20 -37.15 -12.97
N SER A 34 -9.16 -38.08 -12.96
CA SER A 34 -10.52 -37.80 -13.43
C SER A 34 -11.27 -36.84 -12.48
N ILE A 35 -12.18 -36.02 -13.02
CA ILE A 35 -13.00 -35.07 -12.24
C ILE A 35 -13.81 -35.79 -11.14
N ARG A 36 -14.29 -37.01 -11.43
CA ARG A 36 -15.05 -37.84 -10.47
C ARG A 36 -14.19 -38.35 -9.33
N GLU A 37 -12.91 -38.58 -9.58
CA GLU A 37 -11.95 -39.04 -8.59
C GLU A 37 -11.48 -37.89 -7.69
N LEU A 38 -11.21 -36.72 -8.27
CA LEU A 38 -10.97 -35.48 -7.51
C LEU A 38 -12.16 -35.11 -6.61
N ALA A 39 -13.38 -35.33 -7.10
CA ALA A 39 -14.61 -35.13 -6.33
C ALA A 39 -14.67 -36.05 -5.10
N ARG A 40 -14.32 -37.33 -5.27
CA ARG A 40 -14.34 -38.34 -4.21
C ARG A 40 -13.25 -38.09 -3.16
N SER A 41 -12.03 -37.76 -3.58
CA SER A 41 -10.90 -37.52 -2.66
C SER A 41 -11.02 -36.20 -1.89
N SER A 42 -11.76 -35.23 -2.45
CA SER A 42 -11.97 -33.92 -1.82
C SER A 42 -13.29 -33.79 -1.06
N ASP A 43 -14.15 -34.80 -1.05
CA ASP A 43 -15.52 -34.76 -0.51
C ASP A 43 -16.36 -33.59 -1.09
N VAL A 44 -16.28 -33.39 -2.41
CA VAL A 44 -17.01 -32.32 -3.12
C VAL A 44 -17.71 -32.91 -4.34
N HIS A 45 -18.93 -32.48 -4.64
CA HIS A 45 -19.66 -32.96 -5.81
C HIS A 45 -18.92 -32.66 -7.14
N ALA A 46 -18.95 -33.60 -8.08
CA ALA A 46 -18.22 -33.52 -9.35
C ALA A 46 -18.57 -32.26 -10.18
N SER A 47 -19.82 -31.79 -10.11
CA SER A 47 -20.24 -30.56 -10.79
C SER A 47 -19.51 -29.31 -10.26
N THR A 48 -19.18 -29.27 -8.96
CA THR A 48 -18.43 -28.17 -8.35
C THR A 48 -16.98 -28.19 -8.81
N VAL A 49 -16.37 -29.38 -8.88
CA VAL A 49 -14.99 -29.55 -9.40
C VAL A 49 -14.92 -29.13 -10.87
N LEU A 50 -15.88 -29.55 -11.70
CA LEU A 50 -15.98 -29.11 -13.10
C LEU A 50 -16.10 -27.60 -13.24
N ARG A 51 -16.94 -26.95 -12.41
CA ARG A 51 -17.08 -25.48 -12.40
C ARG A 51 -15.78 -24.78 -12.00
N GLN A 52 -15.05 -25.34 -11.03
CA GLN A 52 -13.74 -24.81 -10.61
C GLN A 52 -12.70 -24.92 -11.72
N ILE A 53 -12.60 -26.08 -12.38
CA ILE A 53 -11.68 -26.30 -13.51
C ILE A 53 -11.97 -25.29 -14.63
N ARG A 54 -13.23 -25.18 -15.07
CA ARG A 54 -13.64 -24.20 -16.11
C ARG A 54 -13.35 -22.75 -15.72
N ARG A 55 -13.54 -22.40 -14.43
CA ARG A 55 -13.19 -21.07 -13.92
C ARG A 55 -11.69 -20.82 -14.03
N VAL A 56 -10.85 -21.81 -13.75
CA VAL A 56 -9.39 -21.69 -13.91
C VAL A 56 -9.03 -21.57 -15.39
N GLU A 57 -9.62 -22.38 -16.27
CA GLU A 57 -9.40 -22.29 -17.73
C GLU A 57 -9.71 -20.89 -18.26
N SER A 58 -10.85 -20.29 -17.89
CA SER A 58 -11.19 -18.92 -18.30
C SER A 58 -10.24 -17.84 -17.76
N LYS A 59 -9.50 -18.16 -16.69
CA LYS A 59 -8.53 -17.24 -16.09
C LYS A 59 -7.13 -17.38 -16.68
N ARG A 60 -6.85 -18.43 -17.45
CA ARG A 60 -5.56 -18.58 -18.17
C ARG A 60 -5.37 -17.51 -19.24
N ASP A 61 -6.43 -16.80 -19.61
CA ASP A 61 -6.31 -15.60 -20.43
C ASP A 61 -5.55 -14.46 -19.72
N ASP A 62 -5.35 -14.55 -18.39
CA ASP A 62 -4.52 -13.64 -17.61
C ASP A 62 -3.04 -14.13 -17.61
N PRO A 63 -2.09 -13.34 -18.13
CA PRO A 63 -0.68 -13.74 -18.23
C PRO A 63 -0.06 -14.17 -16.90
N LEU A 64 -0.38 -13.48 -15.80
CA LEU A 64 0.17 -13.84 -14.49
C LEU A 64 -0.37 -15.18 -14.00
N ILE A 65 -1.63 -15.48 -14.27
CA ILE A 65 -2.26 -16.73 -13.83
C ILE A 65 -1.75 -17.89 -14.68
N ASP A 66 -1.62 -17.69 -15.99
CA ASP A 66 -1.10 -18.74 -16.87
C ASP A 66 0.34 -19.11 -16.54
N GLU A 67 1.22 -18.11 -16.38
CA GLU A 67 2.62 -18.35 -15.99
C GLU A 67 2.72 -19.02 -14.62
N ALA A 68 1.89 -18.63 -13.65
CA ALA A 68 1.83 -19.28 -12.34
C ALA A 68 1.47 -20.76 -12.47
N LEU A 69 0.45 -21.09 -13.26
CA LEU A 69 0.01 -22.47 -13.49
C LEU A 69 1.03 -23.28 -14.27
N VAL A 70 1.71 -22.70 -15.25
CA VAL A 70 2.79 -23.36 -16.01
C VAL A 70 3.96 -23.70 -15.09
N ARG A 71 4.40 -22.76 -14.24
CA ARG A 71 5.49 -23.01 -13.28
C ARG A 71 5.10 -24.09 -12.26
N LEU A 72 3.91 -23.99 -11.67
CA LEU A 72 3.42 -25.00 -10.73
C LEU A 72 3.22 -26.36 -11.41
N GLY A 73 2.81 -26.38 -12.68
CA GLY A 73 2.69 -27.59 -13.48
C GLY A 73 4.02 -28.28 -13.74
N ALA A 74 5.09 -27.52 -14.03
CA ALA A 74 6.44 -28.06 -14.18
C ALA A 74 6.91 -28.80 -12.93
N VAL A 75 6.71 -28.21 -11.74
CA VAL A 75 7.05 -28.84 -10.45
C VAL A 75 6.28 -30.15 -10.23
N VAL A 76 5.00 -30.18 -10.62
CA VAL A 76 4.12 -31.37 -10.47
C VAL A 76 4.43 -32.44 -11.52
N GLY A 77 4.86 -32.05 -12.72
CA GLY A 77 5.22 -32.91 -13.83
C GLY A 77 6.61 -33.54 -13.71
N GLU A 78 7.57 -32.92 -13.02
CA GLU A 78 8.87 -33.54 -12.73
C GLU A 78 8.72 -34.79 -11.84
N ASP A 79 7.77 -34.77 -10.91
CA ASP A 79 7.45 -35.91 -10.04
C ASP A 79 6.94 -37.15 -10.81
N THR A 80 6.47 -37.04 -12.06
CA THR A 80 6.06 -38.20 -12.86
C THR A 80 7.20 -38.77 -13.72
N LYS A 81 8.26 -37.99 -14.00
CA LYS A 81 9.40 -38.42 -14.84
C LYS A 81 10.53 -39.07 -14.06
N GLY A 82 10.57 -38.94 -12.73
CA GLY A 82 11.60 -39.52 -11.85
C GLY A 82 11.51 -41.03 -11.60
N GLY A 83 10.66 -41.78 -12.32
CA GLY A 83 10.48 -43.23 -12.17
C GLY A 83 11.21 -44.11 -13.20
N GLY A 84 12.05 -43.52 -14.06
CA GLY A 84 12.80 -44.25 -15.09
C GLY A 84 14.27 -44.40 -14.72
N ASP A 85 14.66 -45.64 -14.44
CA ASP A 85 16.03 -46.13 -14.26
C ASP A 85 17.01 -45.54 -15.31
N SER A 86 17.87 -44.62 -14.87
CA SER A 86 19.12 -44.29 -15.57
C SER A 86 20.11 -43.69 -14.58
N ASP A 87 20.93 -44.58 -14.02
CA ASP A 87 22.29 -44.27 -13.63
C ASP A 87 22.96 -43.48 -14.76
N LEU A 88 23.34 -42.23 -14.48
CA LEU A 88 24.60 -41.56 -14.85
C LEU A 88 24.43 -40.04 -14.69
N ALA A 89 25.23 -39.48 -13.77
CA ALA A 89 25.68 -38.10 -13.71
C ALA A 89 24.61 -37.00 -13.99
N SER A 90 23.83 -36.67 -12.97
CA SER A 90 23.36 -35.29 -12.82
C SER A 90 23.99 -34.73 -11.55
N GLU A 91 24.96 -33.84 -11.78
CA GLU A 91 25.35 -32.84 -10.81
C GLU A 91 24.08 -32.33 -10.13
N ARG A 92 24.03 -32.49 -8.82
CA ARG A 92 23.02 -31.88 -7.96
C ARG A 92 23.01 -30.39 -8.28
N ARG A 93 22.13 -29.96 -9.18
CA ARG A 93 21.67 -28.58 -9.19
C ARG A 93 20.91 -28.46 -7.88
N ASP A 94 21.60 -27.99 -6.86
CA ASP A 94 21.03 -27.24 -5.75
C ASP A 94 20.34 -25.99 -6.33
N THR A 95 19.31 -26.18 -7.15
CA THR A 95 18.28 -25.19 -7.40
C THR A 95 17.24 -25.45 -6.32
N SER A 96 17.59 -25.09 -5.08
CA SER A 96 16.58 -24.56 -4.15
C SER A 96 16.02 -23.29 -4.80
N GLU A 97 15.22 -23.45 -5.86
CA GLU A 97 14.41 -22.37 -6.39
C GLU A 97 13.49 -21.94 -5.25
N SER A 98 13.68 -20.69 -4.84
CA SER A 98 13.09 -20.07 -3.66
C SER A 98 11.57 -20.23 -3.65
N TYR A 99 11.06 -21.29 -3.03
CA TYR A 99 9.63 -21.44 -2.80
C TYR A 99 9.19 -20.29 -1.89
N LEU A 100 8.37 -19.39 -2.43
CA LEU A 100 7.67 -18.37 -1.66
C LEU A 100 6.92 -19.03 -0.50
N ASN A 101 7.40 -18.80 0.73
CA ASN A 101 6.76 -19.24 1.96
C ASN A 101 5.48 -18.42 2.21
N ASP A 102 4.48 -19.02 2.85
CA ASP A 102 3.19 -18.36 3.15
C ASP A 102 3.39 -17.04 3.91
N GLU A 103 4.32 -17.00 4.87
CA GLU A 103 4.63 -15.79 5.65
C GLU A 103 5.28 -14.69 4.80
N ALA A 104 6.23 -15.06 3.93
CA ALA A 104 6.89 -14.13 3.02
C ALA A 104 5.90 -13.58 1.98
N LEU A 105 4.99 -14.42 1.49
CA LEU A 105 3.90 -14.01 0.60
C LEU A 105 2.95 -13.04 1.32
N ASP A 106 2.53 -13.34 2.55
CA ASP A 106 1.62 -12.49 3.30
C ASP A 106 2.25 -11.12 3.64
N GLN A 107 3.56 -11.08 3.95
CA GLN A 107 4.31 -9.85 4.14
C GLN A 107 4.40 -9.01 2.85
N ALA A 108 4.88 -9.61 1.76
CA ALA A 108 5.03 -8.92 0.48
C ALA A 108 3.67 -8.47 -0.07
N ALA A 109 2.65 -9.32 0.03
CA ALA A 109 1.30 -8.97 -0.41
C ALA A 109 0.69 -7.85 0.43
N GLY A 110 0.90 -7.84 1.75
CA GLY A 110 0.40 -6.76 2.61
C GLY A 110 0.96 -5.39 2.21
N LEU A 111 2.27 -5.29 1.96
CA LEU A 111 2.91 -4.08 1.43
C LEU A 111 2.23 -3.61 0.14
N ILE A 112 2.14 -4.50 -0.84
CA ILE A 112 1.65 -4.17 -2.19
C ILE A 112 0.16 -3.82 -2.17
N LEU A 113 -0.65 -4.60 -1.46
CA LEU A 113 -2.08 -4.36 -1.32
C LEU A 113 -2.35 -3.03 -0.61
N CYS A 114 -1.55 -2.66 0.39
CA CYS A 114 -1.60 -1.32 0.99
C CYS A 114 -1.37 -0.22 -0.05
N LYS A 115 -0.32 -0.33 -0.87
CA LYS A 115 0.00 0.67 -1.92
C LYS A 115 -1.06 0.69 -3.03
N LEU A 116 -1.65 -0.46 -3.38
CA LEU A 116 -2.71 -0.59 -4.39
C LEU A 116 -4.08 -0.12 -3.89
N ASN A 117 -4.31 -0.06 -2.57
CA ASN A 117 -5.54 0.45 -1.99
C ASN A 117 -5.67 1.99 -2.08
N VAL A 118 -4.65 2.67 -2.60
CA VAL A 118 -4.68 4.10 -2.87
C VAL A 118 -5.37 4.37 -4.22
N ALA A 119 -6.19 5.42 -4.28
CA ALA A 119 -6.84 5.82 -5.52
C ALA A 119 -5.82 6.14 -6.63
N GLY A 120 -6.03 5.58 -7.81
CA GLY A 120 -5.14 5.74 -8.97
C GLY A 120 -3.88 4.87 -8.93
N ALA A 121 -3.75 3.96 -7.97
CA ALA A 121 -2.66 2.98 -7.95
C ALA A 121 -2.97 1.78 -8.88
N VAL A 122 -1.98 1.38 -9.66
CA VAL A 122 -2.05 0.26 -10.60
C VAL A 122 -0.75 -0.51 -10.54
N LEU A 123 -0.83 -1.84 -10.52
CA LEU A 123 0.33 -2.70 -10.68
C LEU A 123 0.56 -2.93 -12.18
N ALA A 124 1.70 -2.47 -12.69
CA ALA A 124 2.11 -2.65 -14.07
C ALA A 124 3.08 -3.83 -14.18
N VAL A 125 2.76 -4.78 -15.04
CA VAL A 125 3.59 -5.95 -15.36
C VAL A 125 3.91 -5.93 -16.85
N ALA A 126 5.18 -5.79 -17.19
CA ALA A 126 5.64 -5.98 -18.57
C ALA A 126 5.90 -7.46 -18.83
N GLN A 127 5.64 -7.95 -20.06
CA GLN A 127 5.85 -9.36 -20.40
C GLN A 127 7.32 -9.80 -20.26
N ASP A 128 8.26 -8.91 -20.61
CA ASP A 128 9.70 -9.19 -20.62
C ASP A 128 10.44 -8.76 -19.33
N MET A 129 9.73 -8.46 -18.24
CA MET A 129 10.34 -8.01 -16.98
C MET A 129 10.07 -8.99 -15.82
N ASP A 130 11.12 -9.32 -15.09
CA ASP A 130 11.06 -10.18 -13.88
C ASP A 130 10.47 -9.48 -12.65
N LYS A 131 10.23 -8.17 -12.75
CA LYS A 131 9.66 -7.35 -11.69
C LYS A 131 8.44 -6.61 -12.19
N ALA A 132 7.42 -6.58 -11.37
CA ALA A 132 6.25 -5.75 -11.53
C ALA A 132 6.39 -4.47 -10.70
N VAL A 133 5.78 -3.39 -11.18
CA VAL A 133 5.95 -2.06 -10.60
C VAL A 133 4.59 -1.52 -10.20
N VAL A 134 4.44 -1.15 -8.93
CA VAL A 134 3.28 -0.39 -8.49
C VAL A 134 3.52 1.06 -8.89
N ALA A 135 2.62 1.59 -9.70
CA ALA A 135 2.68 2.95 -10.18
C ALA A 135 1.37 3.66 -9.81
N ARG A 136 1.48 4.95 -9.49
CA ARG A 136 0.34 5.80 -9.19
C ARG A 136 0.28 6.92 -10.20
N ASP A 137 -0.88 7.11 -10.80
CA ASP A 137 -1.14 8.31 -11.60
C ASP A 137 -1.37 9.48 -10.64
N GLY A 138 -0.44 10.45 -10.65
CA GLY A 138 -0.60 11.72 -9.94
C GLY A 138 -1.64 12.61 -10.62
N ALA A 139 -2.18 13.59 -9.89
CA ALA A 139 -3.13 14.56 -10.44
C ALA A 139 -2.55 15.36 -11.64
N ASP A 140 -1.21 15.44 -11.74
CA ASP A 140 -0.47 16.09 -12.83
C ASP A 140 -0.28 15.21 -14.08
N GLY A 141 -0.88 14.01 -14.14
CA GLY A 141 -0.72 13.06 -15.25
C GLY A 141 0.65 12.36 -15.29
N ARG A 142 1.52 12.60 -14.31
CA ARG A 142 2.80 11.89 -14.15
C ARG A 142 2.62 10.63 -13.33
N THR A 143 3.10 9.50 -13.86
CA THR A 143 3.08 8.21 -13.19
C THR A 143 4.27 8.11 -12.22
N ARG A 144 4.02 8.01 -10.91
CA ARG A 144 5.08 7.83 -9.89
C ARG A 144 5.16 6.38 -9.45
N ARG A 145 6.36 5.79 -9.51
CA ARG A 145 6.64 4.45 -8.98
C ARG A 145 6.63 4.48 -7.46
N THR A 146 5.82 3.61 -6.85
CA THR A 146 5.64 3.55 -5.39
C THR A 146 6.19 2.28 -4.76
N ALA A 147 6.23 1.16 -5.51
CA ALA A 147 6.83 -0.09 -5.04
C ALA A 147 7.28 -0.97 -6.21
N VAL A 148 8.09 -1.97 -5.89
CA VAL A 148 8.57 -3.00 -6.80
C VAL A 148 8.21 -4.33 -6.18
N VAL A 149 7.65 -5.23 -6.98
CA VAL A 149 7.35 -6.59 -6.55
C VAL A 149 7.97 -7.57 -7.54
N ASP A 150 8.52 -8.65 -7.02
CA ASP A 150 8.98 -9.74 -7.85
C ASP A 150 7.81 -10.45 -8.53
N ARG A 151 8.02 -10.88 -9.77
CA ARG A 151 6.94 -11.44 -10.59
C ARG A 151 6.26 -12.65 -9.93
N GLU A 152 6.99 -13.43 -9.15
CA GLU A 152 6.45 -14.60 -8.44
C GLU A 152 5.40 -14.23 -7.39
N VAL A 153 5.63 -13.16 -6.63
CA VAL A 153 4.65 -12.64 -5.67
C VAL A 153 3.42 -12.12 -6.42
N ALA A 154 3.61 -11.39 -7.52
CA ALA A 154 2.49 -10.90 -8.34
C ALA A 154 1.65 -12.05 -8.93
N GLN A 155 2.30 -13.11 -9.39
CA GLN A 155 1.65 -14.34 -9.87
C GLN A 155 0.83 -15.02 -8.75
N ALA A 156 1.41 -15.15 -7.56
CA ALA A 156 0.70 -15.71 -6.40
C ALA A 156 -0.51 -14.86 -6.00
N MET A 157 -0.37 -13.52 -5.96
CA MET A 157 -1.48 -12.60 -5.69
C MET A 157 -2.59 -12.68 -6.74
N ALA A 158 -2.25 -12.84 -8.02
CA ALA A 158 -3.23 -13.03 -9.10
C ALA A 158 -3.96 -14.37 -8.97
N LEU A 159 -3.23 -15.45 -8.66
CA LEU A 159 -3.82 -16.78 -8.48
C LEU A 159 -4.78 -16.83 -7.28
N GLN A 160 -4.52 -16.05 -6.23
CA GLN A 160 -5.38 -15.90 -5.05
C GLN A 160 -6.59 -14.98 -5.26
N ASP A 161 -6.79 -14.46 -6.48
CA ASP A 161 -7.79 -13.44 -6.80
C ASP A 161 -7.60 -12.11 -6.03
N TRP A 162 -6.42 -11.80 -5.49
CA TRP A 162 -6.20 -10.53 -4.77
C TRP A 162 -6.04 -9.33 -5.70
N ILE A 163 -5.53 -9.58 -6.91
CA ILE A 163 -5.41 -8.62 -8.00
C ILE A 163 -6.07 -9.16 -9.26
N SER A 164 -6.59 -8.28 -10.10
CA SER A 164 -7.18 -8.65 -11.40
C SER A 164 -6.69 -7.77 -12.53
N CYS A 165 -6.52 -8.36 -13.71
CA CYS A 165 -6.10 -7.64 -14.90
C CYS A 165 -7.23 -6.71 -15.38
N SER A 166 -6.96 -5.39 -15.39
CA SER A 166 -7.86 -4.36 -15.88
C SER A 166 -7.60 -3.98 -17.34
N ALA A 167 -6.39 -4.17 -17.84
CA ALA A 167 -6.03 -3.92 -19.24
C ALA A 167 -4.89 -4.86 -19.65
N LYS A 168 -5.10 -5.60 -20.74
CA LYS A 168 -4.14 -6.53 -21.33
C LYS A 168 -3.38 -5.85 -22.48
N GLY A 169 -2.07 -6.05 -22.56
CA GLY A 169 -1.21 -5.50 -23.62
C GLY A 169 0.26 -5.85 -23.36
N ARG A 170 1.20 -5.14 -24.00
CA ARG A 170 2.64 -5.26 -23.70
C ARG A 170 2.96 -5.00 -22.23
N ILE A 171 2.19 -4.08 -21.62
CA ILE A 171 2.19 -3.83 -20.18
C ILE A 171 0.78 -4.13 -19.68
N SER A 172 0.63 -5.21 -18.93
CA SER A 172 -0.61 -5.59 -18.28
C SER A 172 -0.78 -4.78 -16.99
N ARG A 173 -1.96 -4.21 -16.80
CA ARG A 173 -2.30 -3.38 -15.63
C ARG A 173 -3.25 -4.12 -14.71
N TYR A 174 -2.90 -4.20 -13.43
CA TYR A 174 -3.67 -4.90 -12.41
C TYR A 174 -4.20 -3.94 -11.34
N LYS A 175 -5.41 -4.23 -10.86
CA LYS A 175 -6.07 -3.51 -9.77
C LYS A 175 -6.38 -4.45 -8.62
N ILE A 176 -6.49 -3.91 -7.42
CA ILE A 176 -6.92 -4.66 -6.23
C ILE A 176 -8.38 -5.08 -6.38
N THR A 177 -8.69 -6.32 -6.02
CA THR A 177 -10.06 -6.87 -6.01
C THR A 177 -10.70 -6.75 -4.62
N ALA A 178 -11.99 -7.08 -4.51
CA ALA A 178 -12.65 -7.22 -3.21
C ALA A 178 -12.00 -8.30 -2.32
N ALA A 179 -11.49 -9.39 -2.90
CA ALA A 179 -10.78 -10.43 -2.15
C ALA A 179 -9.43 -9.93 -1.63
N GLY A 180 -8.71 -9.15 -2.44
CA GLY A 180 -7.46 -8.50 -2.01
C GLY A 180 -7.68 -7.47 -0.90
N GLN A 181 -8.76 -6.69 -0.98
CA GLN A 181 -9.16 -5.77 0.09
C GLN A 181 -9.51 -6.50 1.39
N ALA A 182 -10.21 -7.64 1.30
CA ALA A 182 -10.53 -8.46 2.46
C ALA A 182 -9.27 -9.05 3.11
N LYS A 183 -8.33 -9.59 2.32
CA LYS A 183 -7.05 -10.09 2.82
C LYS A 183 -6.22 -8.96 3.45
N LEU A 184 -6.18 -7.77 2.84
CA LEU A 184 -5.51 -6.62 3.43
C LEU A 184 -6.11 -6.26 4.80
N ALA A 185 -7.44 -6.28 4.92
CA ALA A 185 -8.11 -6.01 6.19
C ALA A 185 -7.83 -7.09 7.25
N GLU A 186 -7.70 -8.36 6.87
CA GLU A 186 -7.28 -9.47 7.74
C GLU A 186 -5.83 -9.30 8.21
N LEU A 187 -4.94 -8.98 7.28
CA LEU A 187 -3.53 -8.70 7.53
C LEU A 187 -3.33 -7.51 8.47
N MET A 188 -4.07 -6.40 8.28
CA MET A 188 -4.06 -5.27 9.20
C MET A 188 -4.56 -5.62 10.61
N GLN A 189 -5.44 -6.63 10.75
CA GLN A 189 -5.94 -7.09 12.05
C GLN A 189 -4.94 -7.99 12.79
N SER A 190 -4.09 -8.71 12.05
CA SER A 190 -3.08 -9.59 12.62
C SER A 190 -1.82 -8.84 13.09
N GLY A 191 -1.74 -7.52 12.88
CA GLY A 191 -0.69 -6.66 13.44
C GLY A 191 0.67 -6.80 12.73
N VAL A 192 0.70 -7.43 11.56
CA VAL A 192 1.90 -7.44 10.71
C VAL A 192 2.21 -6.02 10.27
N SER A 193 3.32 -5.49 10.78
CA SER A 193 3.89 -4.24 10.31
C SER A 193 4.64 -4.52 9.02
N PHE A 194 4.17 -3.90 7.95
CA PHE A 194 4.72 -4.05 6.62
C PHE A 194 5.87 -3.07 6.47
N GLU A 195 7.06 -3.49 6.87
CA GLU A 195 8.31 -2.74 6.64
C GLU A 195 8.79 -3.04 5.21
N ASP A 196 8.90 -2.00 4.37
CA ASP A 196 9.52 -2.09 3.04
C ASP A 196 11.02 -2.39 3.24
N GLU A 197 11.47 -3.65 3.07
CA GLU A 197 12.91 -4.00 3.09
C GLU A 197 13.72 -3.34 1.96
N ASN A 198 13.06 -2.68 1.01
CA ASN A 198 13.70 -1.94 -0.09
C ASN A 198 13.62 -0.41 0.06
N SER A 199 13.25 0.08 1.24
CA SER A 199 13.35 1.49 1.62
C SER A 199 14.53 1.65 2.58
N GLU A 200 15.63 2.25 2.12
CA GLU A 200 16.69 2.76 3.00
C GLU A 200 16.10 3.84 3.93
N THR A 201 15.46 3.43 5.02
CA THR A 201 15.14 4.22 6.21
C THR A 201 14.37 3.37 7.21
N LYS A 202 15.07 2.76 8.16
CA LYS A 202 14.47 2.21 9.39
C LYS A 202 14.10 3.36 10.33
N PRO A 203 12.97 3.25 11.04
CA PRO A 203 13.08 3.44 12.49
C PRO A 203 12.25 2.44 13.31
N THR A 204 12.86 2.11 14.44
CA THR A 204 12.42 1.23 15.51
C THR A 204 11.40 1.91 16.43
N HIS A 205 10.28 1.23 16.71
CA HIS A 205 9.66 0.98 18.04
C HIS A 205 8.13 0.92 18.00
N ALA A 206 7.63 -0.09 18.74
CA ALA A 206 6.25 -0.55 18.80
C ALA A 206 5.34 0.24 19.76
N GLU A 207 4.10 0.47 19.30
CA GLU A 207 2.76 0.43 19.95
C GLU A 207 2.49 1.06 21.35
N PRO A 208 1.28 1.67 21.58
CA PRO A 208 0.07 0.86 21.79
C PRO A 208 -1.25 1.34 21.15
N LYS A 209 -2.10 0.33 20.90
CA LYS A 209 -3.47 0.25 20.35
C LYS A 209 -4.49 1.26 20.89
N LEU A 210 -5.35 1.80 20.01
CA LEU A 210 -6.73 2.20 20.34
C LEU A 210 -7.72 2.00 19.16
N ARG A 211 -8.74 1.20 19.46
CA ARG A 211 -10.09 0.99 18.88
C ARG A 211 -10.41 1.62 17.49
N ARG A 212 -10.66 0.71 16.53
CA ARG A 212 -11.29 0.93 15.21
C ARG A 212 -12.61 1.68 15.32
N THR A 213 -12.60 2.95 14.91
CA THR A 213 -13.79 3.65 14.43
C THR A 213 -13.72 3.64 12.91
N ARG A 214 -14.75 3.08 12.27
CA ARG A 214 -14.87 3.00 10.82
C ARG A 214 -14.96 4.42 10.25
N PHE A 215 -13.86 4.97 9.76
CA PHE A 215 -13.87 6.03 8.75
C PHE A 215 -13.33 5.40 7.47
N SER A 216 -14.23 5.22 6.51
CA SER A 216 -13.87 4.88 5.14
C SER A 216 -13.05 6.02 4.53
N THR A 217 -12.20 5.63 3.58
CA THR A 217 -11.59 6.46 2.51
C THR A 217 -10.49 7.44 2.93
N ASN A 218 -9.39 7.40 2.16
CA ASN A 218 -8.14 8.19 2.25
C ASN A 218 -8.30 9.73 2.19
N ASP A 219 -9.41 10.28 2.68
CA ASP A 219 -9.62 11.71 2.73
C ASP A 219 -9.09 12.26 4.06
N GLY A 220 -7.97 12.98 4.01
CA GLY A 220 -7.44 13.69 5.18
C GLY A 220 -8.47 14.67 5.78
N PRO A 221 -8.26 15.12 7.03
CA PRO A 221 -9.21 15.98 7.76
C PRO A 221 -9.57 17.26 7.00
N VAL A 222 -8.62 17.83 6.26
CA VAL A 222 -8.83 19.03 5.43
C VAL A 222 -9.78 18.77 4.27
N LEU A 223 -9.61 17.65 3.55
CA LEU A 223 -10.48 17.28 2.41
C LEU A 223 -11.91 16.97 2.87
N THR A 224 -12.05 16.34 4.03
CA THR A 224 -13.35 16.08 4.65
C THR A 224 -14.08 17.39 4.97
N LEU A 225 -13.36 18.40 5.48
CA LEU A 225 -13.92 19.72 5.74
C LEU A 225 -14.20 20.53 4.47
N ALA A 226 -13.37 20.41 3.43
CA ALA A 226 -13.53 21.12 2.17
C ALA A 226 -14.83 20.75 1.43
N ARG A 227 -15.26 19.49 1.54
CA ARG A 227 -16.54 19.02 0.97
C ARG A 227 -17.76 19.49 1.75
N ARG A 228 -17.58 19.92 3.01
CA ARG A 228 -18.68 20.32 3.89
C ARG A 228 -19.10 21.75 3.57
N LYS A 229 -20.41 21.97 3.46
CA LYS A 229 -20.99 23.31 3.34
C LYS A 229 -21.33 23.88 4.71
N ASP A 230 -21.21 25.18 4.85
CA ASP A 230 -21.68 25.92 6.01
C ASP A 230 -23.21 26.10 5.97
N ARG A 231 -23.78 26.68 7.03
CA ARG A 231 -25.21 26.98 7.15
C ARG A 231 -25.74 27.81 5.97
N ASP A 232 -24.90 28.67 5.42
CA ASP A 232 -25.25 29.58 4.33
C ASP A 232 -25.01 28.96 2.93
N GLY A 233 -24.68 27.67 2.85
CA GLY A 233 -24.51 26.92 1.59
C GLY A 233 -23.14 27.06 0.92
N ASN A 234 -22.28 27.95 1.43
CA ASN A 234 -20.90 28.14 0.98
C ASN A 234 -19.99 26.99 1.46
N PRO A 235 -18.89 26.67 0.74
CA PRO A 235 -17.91 25.69 1.21
C PRO A 235 -17.27 26.14 2.53
N TYR A 236 -17.12 25.22 3.48
CA TYR A 236 -16.60 25.56 4.81
C TYR A 236 -15.14 25.98 4.80
N LEU A 237 -14.34 25.35 3.92
CA LEU A 237 -12.99 25.80 3.57
C LEU A 237 -13.04 26.31 2.12
N THR A 238 -12.60 27.55 1.91
CA THR A 238 -12.47 28.10 0.55
C THR A 238 -11.31 27.41 -0.18
N PRO A 239 -11.27 27.46 -1.52
CA PRO A 239 -10.15 26.90 -2.30
C PRO A 239 -8.77 27.43 -1.86
N ASP A 240 -8.69 28.69 -1.46
CA ASP A 240 -7.45 29.32 -0.99
C ASP A 240 -6.94 28.70 0.33
N LEU A 241 -7.85 28.41 1.27
CA LEU A 241 -7.52 27.74 2.53
C LEU A 241 -7.04 26.29 2.29
N VAL A 242 -7.63 25.61 1.32
CA VAL A 242 -7.20 24.26 0.94
C VAL A 242 -5.82 24.31 0.29
N SER A 243 -5.57 25.27 -0.61
CA SER A 243 -4.27 25.46 -1.23
C SER A 243 -3.18 25.80 -0.20
N ALA A 244 -3.50 26.61 0.81
CA ALA A 244 -2.58 26.92 1.91
C ALA A 244 -2.23 25.67 2.73
N ALA A 245 -3.21 24.80 3.01
CA ALA A 245 -2.98 23.53 3.70
C ALA A 245 -2.08 22.57 2.90
N GLU A 246 -2.30 22.48 1.59
CA GLU A 246 -1.51 21.63 0.70
C GLU A 246 -0.07 22.14 0.55
N ARG A 247 0.12 23.46 0.42
CA ARG A 247 1.45 24.09 0.40
C ARG A 247 2.23 23.85 1.68
N LEU A 248 1.59 24.01 2.83
CA LEU A 248 2.21 23.72 4.13
C LEU A 248 2.69 22.27 4.21
N ARG A 249 1.86 21.34 3.72
CA ARG A 249 2.20 19.93 3.69
C ARG A 249 3.35 19.63 2.73
N GLU A 250 3.37 20.27 1.56
CA GLU A 250 4.46 20.15 0.59
C GLU A 250 5.79 20.63 1.20
N ASP A 251 5.79 21.80 1.84
CA ASP A 251 6.97 22.34 2.52
C ASP A 251 7.43 21.43 3.67
N PHE A 252 6.50 20.84 4.42
CA PHE A 252 6.81 19.84 5.45
C PHE A 252 7.46 18.57 4.87
N GLU A 253 6.91 18.02 3.78
CA GLU A 253 7.45 16.82 3.12
C GLU A 253 8.84 17.08 2.50
N LEU A 254 9.04 18.26 1.89
CA LEU A 254 10.32 18.67 1.30
C LEU A 254 11.40 19.03 2.32
N SER A 255 11.01 19.50 3.51
CA SER A 255 11.95 19.86 4.59
C SER A 255 12.57 18.65 5.31
N GLN A 256 12.05 17.43 5.09
CA GLN A 256 12.42 16.20 5.80
C GLN A 256 12.31 16.31 7.34
N LEU A 257 11.50 17.25 7.85
CA LEU A 257 11.33 17.51 9.29
C LEU A 257 10.49 16.46 10.02
N GLY A 258 9.76 15.61 9.29
CA GLY A 258 8.81 14.64 9.82
C GLY A 258 9.30 13.76 10.98
N PRO A 259 10.51 13.17 10.92
CA PRO A 259 11.02 12.30 11.99
C PRO A 259 11.34 13.05 13.31
N ILE A 260 11.73 14.32 13.22
CA ILE A 260 12.22 15.10 14.37
C ILE A 260 11.07 15.79 15.10
N ILE A 261 10.11 16.33 14.34
CA ILE A 261 8.98 17.08 14.91
C ILE A 261 8.01 16.16 15.66
N GLY A 262 7.79 14.92 15.18
CA GLY A 262 6.87 13.97 15.82
C GLY A 262 7.23 13.63 17.28
N GLN A 263 8.52 13.68 17.65
CA GLN A 263 8.98 13.35 19.01
C GLN A 263 9.15 14.58 19.92
N ASN A 264 9.56 15.73 19.37
CA ASN A 264 9.94 16.92 20.14
C ASN A 264 9.24 18.19 19.66
N TRP A 265 7.95 18.11 19.35
CA TRP A 265 7.19 19.24 18.77
C TRP A 265 7.18 20.49 19.67
N ASN A 266 7.06 20.32 20.99
CA ASN A 266 7.01 21.45 21.93
C ASN A 266 8.35 22.23 21.94
N ASN A 267 9.46 21.53 21.78
CA ASN A 267 10.79 22.15 21.67
C ASN A 267 11.01 22.83 20.30
N PHE A 268 10.34 22.37 19.25
CA PHE A 268 10.41 22.96 17.91
C PHE A 268 9.65 24.30 17.84
N LEU A 269 8.49 24.40 18.51
CA LEU A 269 7.68 25.62 18.52
C LEU A 269 8.16 26.68 19.52
N THR A 270 8.89 26.28 20.57
CA THR A 270 9.44 27.23 21.56
C THR A 270 10.47 28.17 20.91
N PRO A 271 10.22 29.49 20.85
CA PRO A 271 11.20 30.45 20.36
C PRO A 271 12.44 30.44 21.27
N GLY A 272 13.63 30.22 20.70
CA GLY A 272 14.91 30.22 21.43
C GLY A 272 15.50 28.83 21.75
N THR A 273 14.74 27.74 21.58
CA THR A 273 15.25 26.35 21.73
C THR A 273 15.53 25.68 20.38
N ARG A 274 15.41 26.45 19.29
CA ARG A 274 15.60 25.96 17.93
C ARG A 274 17.10 25.72 17.69
N VAL A 275 17.43 24.43 17.59
CA VAL A 275 18.66 23.79 17.07
C VAL A 275 19.47 23.05 18.14
N ALA A 276 19.49 21.72 18.03
CA ALA A 276 20.67 20.94 18.39
C ALA A 276 21.77 21.26 17.36
N PRO A 277 22.92 21.83 17.76
CA PRO A 277 23.95 22.30 16.82
C PRO A 277 24.57 21.09 16.10
N GLY A 278 24.38 21.01 14.78
CA GLY A 278 25.03 19.97 13.96
C GLY A 278 24.33 19.59 12.64
N MET A 279 23.03 19.89 12.47
CA MET A 279 22.34 19.63 11.19
C MET A 279 22.56 20.81 10.25
N GLY A 280 23.44 20.65 9.26
CA GLY A 280 23.84 21.72 8.33
C GLY A 280 22.65 22.38 7.64
N HIS A 281 22.64 23.71 7.62
CA HIS A 281 21.63 24.56 6.97
C HIS A 281 21.65 24.50 5.42
N ASN A 282 22.46 23.60 4.84
CA ASN A 282 22.83 23.57 3.42
C ASN A 282 22.48 22.25 2.72
N GLY A 283 21.45 21.54 3.20
CA GLY A 283 20.94 20.32 2.54
C GLY A 283 19.83 20.62 1.51
N PRO A 284 19.60 19.72 0.54
CA PRO A 284 18.42 19.78 -0.32
C PRO A 284 17.15 19.71 0.54
N GLY A 285 16.40 20.82 0.62
CA GLY A 285 15.24 20.98 1.50
C GLY A 285 15.33 22.16 2.47
N SER A 286 16.48 22.84 2.57
CA SER A 286 16.66 24.02 3.45
C SER A 286 15.70 25.18 3.15
N ALA A 287 15.41 25.44 1.86
CA ALA A 287 14.46 26.47 1.45
C ALA A 287 13.01 26.11 1.86
N ALA A 288 12.60 24.85 1.68
CA ALA A 288 11.28 24.39 2.13
C ALA A 288 11.15 24.44 3.66
N ARG A 289 12.23 24.11 4.37
CA ARG A 289 12.31 24.24 5.82
C ARG A 289 12.17 25.68 6.29
N GLN A 290 12.85 26.64 5.65
CA GLN A 290 12.71 28.06 5.98
C GLN A 290 11.28 28.55 5.76
N ARG A 291 10.63 28.16 4.65
CA ARG A 291 9.22 28.49 4.40
C ARG A 291 8.28 27.88 5.44
N PHE A 292 8.52 26.62 5.82
CA PHE A 292 7.75 25.95 6.86
C PHE A 292 7.92 26.63 8.23
N GLU A 293 9.16 26.96 8.62
CA GLU A 293 9.45 27.67 9.87
C GLU A 293 8.81 29.07 9.89
N ALA A 294 8.90 29.82 8.79
CA ALA A 294 8.26 31.14 8.66
C ALA A 294 6.73 31.07 8.74
N ALA A 295 6.11 30.05 8.14
CA ALA A 295 4.67 29.82 8.22
C ALA A 295 4.22 29.51 9.66
N PHE A 296 5.05 28.81 10.43
CA PHE A 296 4.78 28.49 11.84
C PHE A 296 5.06 29.66 12.80
N GLU A 297 6.00 30.55 12.47
CA GLU A 297 6.18 31.81 13.20
C GLU A 297 4.98 32.75 13.08
N ALA A 298 4.24 32.66 11.97
CA ALA A 298 3.02 33.42 11.77
C ALA A 298 1.80 32.86 12.56
N LEU A 299 1.94 31.67 13.17
CA LEU A 299 0.88 31.01 13.95
C LEU A 299 1.18 31.10 15.45
N THR A 300 0.13 31.24 16.26
CA THR A 300 0.25 31.03 17.72
C THR A 300 0.41 29.54 18.03
N ASP A 301 1.02 29.19 19.17
CA ASP A 301 1.35 27.80 19.54
C ASP A 301 0.18 26.81 19.39
N ASP A 302 -1.03 27.20 19.82
CA ASP A 302 -2.23 26.36 19.72
C ASP A 302 -2.70 26.16 18.27
N LEU A 303 -2.58 27.19 17.42
CA LEU A 303 -2.95 27.13 16.00
C LEU A 303 -1.91 26.38 15.16
N ALA A 304 -0.63 26.56 15.50
CA ALA A 304 0.50 25.81 14.95
C ALA A 304 0.30 24.31 15.18
N GLY A 305 -0.07 23.92 16.40
CA GLY A 305 -0.44 22.54 16.73
C GLY A 305 -1.56 22.00 15.85
N ALA A 306 -2.66 22.76 15.70
CA ALA A 306 -3.78 22.36 14.85
C ALA A 306 -3.35 22.10 13.39
N ALA A 307 -2.59 23.04 12.80
CA ALA A 307 -2.15 22.98 11.42
C ALA A 307 -1.18 21.81 11.19
N LEU A 308 -0.23 21.59 12.10
CA LEU A 308 0.73 20.49 12.03
C LEU A 308 0.03 19.12 12.01
N TRP A 309 -0.79 18.84 13.02
CA TRP A 309 -1.39 17.52 13.19
C TRP A 309 -2.47 17.23 12.14
N CYS A 310 -3.27 18.23 11.78
CA CYS A 310 -4.32 18.05 10.76
C CYS A 310 -3.77 18.06 9.34
N CYS A 311 -2.87 18.98 8.98
CA CYS A 311 -2.42 19.14 7.59
C CYS A 311 -1.24 18.21 7.27
N CYS A 312 -0.27 18.08 8.19
CA CYS A 312 0.97 17.34 7.94
C CYS A 312 0.85 15.87 8.36
N HIS A 313 0.34 15.60 9.56
CA HIS A 313 0.18 14.22 10.08
C HIS A 313 -1.16 13.56 9.72
N GLN A 314 -2.09 14.31 9.13
CA GLN A 314 -3.44 13.83 8.77
C GLN A 314 -4.23 13.20 9.93
N GLU A 315 -3.99 13.64 11.16
CA GLU A 315 -4.77 13.19 12.32
C GLU A 315 -6.20 13.74 12.26
N GLY A 316 -7.17 12.92 12.69
CA GLY A 316 -8.56 13.36 12.80
C GLY A 316 -8.75 14.46 13.84
N LEU A 317 -9.70 15.37 13.60
CA LEU A 317 -9.99 16.52 14.48
C LEU A 317 -10.24 16.12 15.93
N GLU A 318 -10.93 15.00 16.18
CA GLU A 318 -11.18 14.53 17.55
C GLU A 318 -9.90 14.11 18.29
N SER A 319 -8.91 13.55 17.58
CA SER A 319 -7.62 13.19 18.18
C SER A 319 -6.84 14.44 18.55
N VAL A 320 -6.86 15.45 17.68
CA VAL A 320 -6.27 16.76 17.93
C VAL A 320 -6.94 17.45 19.12
N GLU A 321 -8.28 17.45 19.19
CA GLU A 321 -9.03 18.01 20.33
C GLU A 321 -8.59 17.36 21.66
N ARG A 322 -8.47 16.03 21.70
CA ARG A 322 -8.00 15.32 22.91
C ARG A 322 -6.55 15.64 23.24
N ARG A 323 -5.68 15.79 22.24
CA ARG A 323 -4.24 16.06 22.40
C ARG A 323 -3.99 17.44 23.03
N PHE A 324 -4.75 18.45 22.59
CA PHE A 324 -4.62 19.82 23.08
C PHE A 324 -5.60 20.17 24.22
N GLY A 325 -6.41 19.21 24.69
CA GLY A 325 -7.38 19.43 25.76
C GLY A 325 -8.50 20.40 25.39
N TRP A 326 -8.79 20.55 24.09
CA TRP A 326 -9.84 21.45 23.62
C TRP A 326 -11.24 20.88 23.87
N PRO A 327 -12.26 21.74 24.05
CA PRO A 327 -13.64 21.30 24.11
C PRO A 327 -14.04 20.50 22.86
N ALA A 328 -14.86 19.46 23.03
CA ALA A 328 -15.31 18.65 21.91
C ALA A 328 -15.97 19.50 20.81
N ARG A 329 -15.69 19.18 19.54
CA ARG A 329 -16.20 19.87 18.34
C ARG A 329 -15.62 21.26 18.08
N SER A 330 -14.57 21.67 18.79
CA SER A 330 -13.87 22.94 18.56
C SER A 330 -12.84 22.87 17.44
N GLY A 331 -12.29 21.69 17.14
CA GLY A 331 -11.16 21.52 16.24
C GLY A 331 -11.42 22.03 14.83
N LYS A 332 -12.67 21.90 14.34
CA LYS A 332 -13.09 22.42 13.03
C LYS A 332 -12.86 23.94 12.91
N VAL A 333 -13.21 24.69 13.96
CA VAL A 333 -13.08 26.16 13.98
C VAL A 333 -11.62 26.56 14.15
N VAL A 334 -10.91 25.91 15.06
CA VAL A 334 -9.48 26.17 15.32
C VAL A 334 -8.64 25.93 14.06
N LEU A 335 -8.87 24.80 13.37
CA LEU A 335 -8.19 24.49 12.11
C LEU A 335 -8.50 25.54 11.03
N ARG A 336 -9.75 25.99 10.91
CA ARG A 336 -10.10 27.03 9.94
C ARG A 336 -9.35 28.34 10.23
N ILE A 337 -9.29 28.77 11.48
CA ILE A 337 -8.53 29.98 11.86
C ILE A 337 -7.05 29.80 11.50
N ALA A 338 -6.44 28.66 11.82
CA ALA A 338 -5.05 28.39 11.46
C ALA A 338 -4.80 28.48 9.93
N LEU A 339 -5.72 27.94 9.12
CA LEU A 339 -5.65 28.02 7.67
C LEU A 339 -5.83 29.45 7.14
N GLU A 340 -6.64 30.29 7.79
CA GLU A 340 -6.82 31.70 7.41
C GLU A 340 -5.52 32.49 7.61
N TYR A 341 -4.81 32.25 8.72
CA TYR A 341 -3.48 32.83 8.95
C TYR A 341 -2.45 32.34 7.92
N LEU A 342 -2.43 31.03 7.63
CA LEU A 342 -1.54 30.46 6.63
C LEU A 342 -1.81 31.00 5.22
N SER A 343 -3.08 31.12 4.84
CA SER A 343 -3.46 31.68 3.54
C SER A 343 -3.02 33.13 3.39
N LYS A 344 -3.10 33.92 4.47
CA LYS A 344 -2.58 35.29 4.49
C LYS A 344 -1.06 35.31 4.32
N HIS A 345 -0.34 34.49 5.09
CA HIS A 345 1.12 34.36 4.99
C HIS A 345 1.57 34.01 3.56
N TYR A 346 1.04 32.92 2.98
CA TYR A 346 1.40 32.52 1.61
C TYR A 346 0.89 33.48 0.52
N GLY A 347 -0.12 34.31 0.83
CA GLY A 347 -0.57 35.38 -0.03
C GLY A 347 0.45 36.53 -0.08
N GLU A 348 0.90 36.99 1.09
CA GLU A 348 1.90 38.06 1.24
C GLU A 348 3.26 37.65 0.64
N THR A 349 3.73 36.41 0.90
CA THR A 349 4.99 35.92 0.30
C THR A 349 4.91 35.82 -1.23
N ARG A 350 3.70 35.63 -1.80
CA ARG A 350 3.51 35.54 -3.26
C ARG A 350 3.53 36.92 -3.92
N ASP A 351 3.07 37.95 -3.22
CA ASP A 351 3.10 39.33 -3.71
C ASP A 351 4.53 39.87 -3.69
N ASP A 352 5.26 39.63 -2.61
CA ASP A 352 6.67 40.03 -2.45
C ASP A 352 7.59 39.36 -3.51
N SER A 353 7.30 38.11 -3.88
CA SER A 353 8.04 37.39 -4.93
C SER A 353 7.65 37.81 -6.36
N ARG A 354 6.48 38.44 -6.55
CA ARG A 354 6.04 38.98 -7.85
C ARG A 354 6.62 40.35 -8.14
N ASP A 355 6.79 41.19 -7.11
CA ASP A 355 7.37 42.53 -7.25
C ASP A 355 8.89 42.52 -7.52
N MET A 356 9.57 41.39 -7.33
CA MET A 356 11.01 41.22 -7.64
C MET A 356 11.33 40.79 -9.09
N ILE A 357 10.32 40.58 -9.95
CA ILE A 357 10.51 40.23 -11.38
C ILE A 357 10.04 41.40 -12.29
N GLY A 358 10.10 42.63 -11.78
CA GLY A 358 9.81 43.86 -12.52
C GLY A 358 11.04 44.46 -13.20
#